data_AF-A0A0D7EB72-F1
#
_entry.id   AF-A0A0D7EB72-F1
#
_cell.length_a   1.000
_cell.length_b   1.000
_cell.length_c   1.000
_cell.angle_alpha   90.00
_cell.angle_beta   90.00
_cell.angle_gamma   90.00
#
_symmetry.space_group_name_H-M   'P 1'
#
loop_
_entity.id
_entity.type
_entity.pdbx_description
1 polymer ?
#
loop_
_entity_poly.entity_id
_entity_poly.type
_entity_poly.pdbx_seq_one_letter_code
_entity_poly.pdbx_strand_id
1 'polypeptide(L)'
;MSFPRVPFDTPYFDPTGLGFAPPKLAGLVWRAFTIVTICFDPQEREALFINADGYVVPLEPHPYELRRLLERAVSREYGKVCGTGQFAMREARIGVLRNQGLLKRWVVYHLEQPAHYANEPAALQGYVESELTEERRGIEAATEAMAHLVRVPWAEPCTLDALEDRRAELMAQYRRRKAENDAVNAWLRGDVPTAPLLQALAG
;
A
#
# COMPACT_ATOMS: atom_id res chain seq x y z
N MET A 1 -30.33 -16.67 -17.54
CA MET A 1 -29.07 -17.24 -17.02
C MET A 1 -28.63 -16.39 -15.85
N SER A 2 -28.71 -16.93 -14.63
CA SER A 2 -28.25 -16.26 -13.42
C SER A 2 -26.79 -16.67 -13.22
N PHE A 3 -25.86 -15.76 -13.46
CA PHE A 3 -24.48 -15.99 -13.06
C PHE A 3 -24.48 -16.06 -11.53
N PRO A 4 -23.92 -17.11 -10.90
CA PRO A 4 -23.65 -17.05 -9.48
C PRO A 4 -22.74 -15.84 -9.29
N ARG A 5 -23.27 -14.79 -8.64
CA ARG A 5 -22.47 -13.67 -8.15
C ARG A 5 -21.61 -14.23 -7.04
N VAL A 6 -20.56 -14.96 -7.38
CA VAL A 6 -19.45 -15.20 -6.46
C VAL A 6 -18.75 -13.85 -6.44
N PRO A 7 -18.95 -13.04 -5.39
CA PRO A 7 -18.16 -11.83 -5.29
C PRO A 7 -16.74 -12.32 -5.00
N PHE A 8 -15.77 -11.73 -5.67
CA PHE A 8 -14.33 -11.96 -5.52
C PHE A 8 -13.91 -12.44 -4.11
N ASP A 9 -12.96 -13.38 -3.99
CA ASP A 9 -12.56 -14.01 -2.71
C ASP A 9 -11.74 -13.08 -1.76
N THR A 10 -11.76 -11.77 -2.02
CA THR A 10 -11.03 -10.75 -1.27
C THR A 10 -11.99 -9.87 -0.47
N PRO A 11 -11.54 -9.19 0.60
CA PRO A 11 -12.42 -8.34 1.43
C PRO A 11 -13.03 -7.14 0.68
N TYR A 12 -12.48 -6.80 -0.48
CA TYR A 12 -12.95 -5.75 -1.38
C TYR A 12 -12.45 -6.03 -2.80
N PHE A 13 -13.05 -5.36 -3.78
CA PHE A 13 -12.61 -5.34 -5.17
C PHE A 13 -11.98 -4.00 -5.50
N ASP A 14 -10.84 -4.06 -6.21
CA ASP A 14 -10.15 -2.90 -6.75
C ASP A 14 -10.45 -2.76 -8.24
N PRO A 15 -11.44 -1.93 -8.64
CA PRO A 15 -11.77 -1.72 -10.05
C PRO A 15 -10.65 -1.01 -10.82
N THR A 16 -9.67 -0.42 -10.13
CA THR A 16 -8.59 0.36 -10.76
C THR A 16 -7.36 -0.48 -11.06
N GLY A 17 -7.23 -1.65 -10.42
CA GLY A 17 -6.06 -2.50 -10.53
C GLY A 17 -4.76 -1.87 -10.03
N LEU A 18 -4.83 -0.78 -9.25
CA LEU A 18 -3.66 -0.08 -8.71
C LEU A 18 -2.99 -0.84 -7.56
N GLY A 19 -3.69 -1.82 -6.97
CA GLY A 19 -3.10 -2.75 -6.00
C GLY A 19 -3.18 -2.24 -4.57
N PHE A 20 -4.27 -1.57 -4.20
CA PHE A 20 -4.52 -1.18 -2.81
C PHE A 20 -4.62 -2.41 -1.91
N ALA A 21 -3.89 -2.40 -0.79
CA ALA A 21 -3.74 -3.55 0.10
C ALA A 21 -3.90 -3.15 1.58
N PRO A 22 -4.36 -4.04 2.48
CA PRO A 22 -4.22 -3.81 3.91
C PRO A 22 -2.73 -3.75 4.30
N PRO A 23 -2.40 -3.22 5.49
CA PRO A 23 -1.03 -3.01 5.88
C PRO A 23 -0.29 -4.34 6.01
N LYS A 24 0.93 -4.37 5.46
CA LYS A 24 1.92 -5.41 5.75
C LYS A 24 2.85 -4.87 6.83
N LEU A 25 3.08 -5.64 7.88
CA LEU A 25 3.91 -5.21 9.02
C LEU A 25 5.41 -5.38 8.77
N ALA A 26 5.78 -6.05 7.67
CA ALA A 26 7.15 -6.30 7.26
C ALA A 26 7.38 -5.87 5.81
N GLY A 27 8.63 -5.52 5.51
CA GLY A 27 9.07 -5.06 4.20
C GLY A 27 8.80 -3.57 3.97
N LEU A 28 9.14 -3.12 2.76
CA LEU A 28 9.01 -1.73 2.36
C LEU A 28 7.59 -1.46 1.83
N VAL A 29 6.82 -0.65 2.55
CA VAL A 29 5.40 -0.40 2.28
C VAL A 29 5.14 1.07 1.94
N TRP A 30 4.34 1.34 0.92
CA TRP A 30 4.05 2.69 0.43
C TRP A 30 2.70 3.20 0.95
N ARG A 31 2.66 4.45 1.41
CA ARG A 31 1.46 5.03 2.04
C ARG A 31 0.25 5.08 1.11
N ALA A 32 0.46 5.47 -0.15
CA ALA A 32 -0.62 5.67 -1.10
C ALA A 32 -1.45 4.40 -1.35
N PHE A 33 -0.80 3.23 -1.32
CA PHE A 33 -1.41 1.93 -1.62
C PHE A 33 -1.88 1.18 -0.37
N THR A 34 -1.59 1.70 0.82
CA THR A 34 -1.84 0.99 2.08
C THR A 34 -3.12 1.48 2.72
N ILE A 35 -4.13 0.61 2.80
CA ILE A 35 -5.41 0.90 3.46
C ILE A 35 -5.19 0.78 4.97
N VAL A 36 -5.35 1.87 5.72
CA VAL A 36 -5.17 1.87 7.19
C VAL A 36 -6.46 2.09 7.96
N THR A 37 -7.48 2.63 7.31
CA THR A 37 -8.76 2.94 7.95
C THR A 37 -9.92 2.53 7.06
N ILE A 38 -10.99 2.00 7.65
CA ILE A 38 -12.21 1.60 6.95
C ILE A 38 -13.41 2.19 7.69
N CYS A 39 -14.19 3.04 7.03
CA CYS A 39 -15.50 3.44 7.52
C CYS A 39 -16.53 2.45 6.99
N PHE A 40 -17.38 1.87 7.84
CA PHE A 40 -18.33 0.85 7.43
C PHE A 40 -19.72 1.08 8.02
N ASP A 41 -20.75 1.02 7.18
CA ASP A 41 -22.14 0.89 7.58
C ASP A 41 -22.59 -0.57 7.41
N PRO A 42 -22.81 -1.33 8.50
CA PRO A 42 -23.19 -2.73 8.43
C PRO A 42 -24.62 -2.96 7.92
N GLN A 43 -25.50 -1.95 7.97
CA GLN A 43 -26.88 -2.09 7.51
C GLN A 43 -26.98 -1.93 6.00
N GLU A 44 -26.39 -0.85 5.47
CA GLU A 44 -26.38 -0.57 4.02
C GLU A 44 -25.25 -1.32 3.29
N ARG A 45 -24.34 -1.94 4.04
CA ARG A 45 -23.13 -2.62 3.52
C ARG A 45 -22.24 -1.69 2.69
N GLU A 46 -22.28 -0.39 3.01
CA GLU A 46 -21.40 0.61 2.41
C GLU A 46 -20.09 0.68 3.18
N ALA A 47 -18.99 0.88 2.46
CA ALA A 47 -17.69 1.11 3.06
C ALA A 47 -16.93 2.22 2.33
N LEU A 48 -16.13 2.96 3.08
CA LEU A 48 -15.05 3.81 2.56
C LEU A 48 -13.73 3.23 3.05
N PHE A 49 -12.81 3.02 2.13
CA PHE A 49 -11.45 2.57 2.44
C PHE A 49 -10.53 3.77 2.35
N ILE A 50 -9.66 3.95 3.33
CA ILE A 50 -8.80 5.12 3.45
C ILE A 50 -7.34 4.67 3.52
N ASN A 51 -6.51 5.26 2.65
CA ASN A 51 -5.09 4.96 2.62
C ASN A 51 -4.33 5.64 3.77
N ALA A 52 -3.04 5.32 3.92
CA ALA A 52 -2.22 5.86 5.00
C ALA A 52 -2.02 7.38 4.90
N ASP A 53 -2.24 7.98 3.72
CA ASP A 53 -2.23 9.44 3.50
C ASP A 53 -3.58 10.12 3.84
N GLY A 54 -4.61 9.35 4.22
CA GLY A 54 -5.92 9.88 4.60
C GLY A 54 -6.88 10.11 3.44
N TYR A 55 -6.57 9.60 2.24
CA TYR A 55 -7.44 9.69 1.08
C TYR A 55 -8.34 8.47 0.94
N VAL A 56 -9.59 8.71 0.56
CA VAL A 56 -10.54 7.64 0.22
C VAL A 56 -10.15 7.02 -1.11
N VAL A 57 -10.02 5.70 -1.14
CA VAL A 57 -9.70 4.92 -2.34
C VAL A 57 -10.97 4.28 -2.90
N PRO A 58 -11.13 4.21 -4.24
CA PRO A 58 -12.38 3.78 -4.87
C PRO A 58 -12.46 2.25 -4.94
N LEU A 59 -12.63 1.61 -3.78
CA LEU A 59 -12.76 0.16 -3.64
C LEU A 59 -14.21 -0.21 -3.34
N GLU A 60 -14.62 -1.39 -3.82
CA GLU A 60 -15.95 -1.93 -3.58
C GLU A 60 -15.90 -2.97 -2.44
N PRO A 61 -16.68 -2.82 -1.35
CA PRO A 61 -16.63 -3.77 -0.26
C PRO A 61 -17.19 -5.13 -0.65
N HIS A 62 -16.54 -6.21 -0.20
CA HIS A 62 -17.15 -7.53 -0.27
C HIS A 62 -18.31 -7.62 0.73
N PRO A 63 -19.49 -8.11 0.33
CA PRO A 63 -20.66 -8.17 1.22
C PRO A 63 -20.48 -9.07 2.45
N TYR A 64 -19.51 -10.01 2.42
CA TYR A 64 -19.31 -11.00 3.50
C TYR A 64 -17.86 -11.10 4.02
N GLU A 65 -16.86 -10.74 3.21
CA GLU A 65 -15.45 -11.02 3.52
C GLU A 65 -14.79 -9.81 4.19
N LEU A 66 -15.36 -8.61 4.02
CA LEU A 66 -14.92 -7.41 4.70
C LEU A 66 -14.88 -7.61 6.22
N ARG A 67 -15.83 -8.35 6.79
CA ARG A 67 -15.89 -8.62 8.23
C ARG A 67 -14.59 -9.21 8.78
N ARG A 68 -13.95 -10.14 8.07
CA ARG A 68 -12.68 -10.76 8.48
C ARG A 68 -11.54 -9.73 8.54
N LEU A 69 -11.56 -8.75 7.63
CA LEU A 69 -10.60 -7.65 7.66
C LEU A 69 -10.87 -6.72 8.85
N LEU A 70 -12.14 -6.40 9.15
CA LEU A 70 -12.51 -5.53 10.27
C LEU A 70 -12.21 -6.15 11.64
N GLU A 71 -12.18 -7.47 11.75
CA GLU A 71 -11.76 -8.19 12.96
C GLU A 71 -10.29 -7.94 13.32
N ARG A 72 -9.45 -7.57 12.34
CA ARG A 72 -8.04 -7.21 12.54
C ARG A 72 -7.84 -5.75 13.00
N ALA A 73 -8.91 -4.98 13.15
CA ALA A 73 -8.80 -3.59 13.58
C ALA A 73 -8.30 -3.48 15.03
N VAL A 74 -7.32 -2.61 15.24
CA VAL A 74 -6.72 -2.34 16.56
C VAL A 74 -7.52 -1.33 17.37
N SER A 75 -8.35 -0.51 16.72
CA SER A 75 -9.29 0.39 17.40
C SER A 75 -10.51 0.70 16.54
N ARG A 76 -11.57 1.20 17.19
CA ARG A 76 -12.87 1.49 16.56
C ARG A 76 -13.48 2.78 17.11
N GLU A 77 -14.07 3.58 16.22
CA GLU A 77 -14.83 4.78 16.59
C GLU A 77 -16.25 4.71 15.99
N TYR A 78 -17.28 4.96 16.80
CA TYR A 78 -18.67 4.88 16.37
C TYR A 78 -19.23 6.26 15.99
N GLY A 79 -20.20 6.29 15.09
CA GLY A 79 -20.89 7.53 14.74
C GLY A 79 -20.08 8.49 13.87
N LYS A 80 -19.13 7.95 13.08
CA LYS A 80 -18.13 8.76 12.39
C LYS A 80 -17.85 8.22 10.98
N VAL A 81 -17.58 9.15 10.07
CA VAL A 81 -17.07 8.91 8.72
C VAL A 81 -15.85 9.81 8.56
N CYS A 82 -14.77 9.32 7.95
CA CYS A 82 -13.55 10.09 7.73
C CYS A 82 -12.93 9.78 6.36
N GLY A 83 -11.83 10.47 6.06
CA GLY A 83 -11.15 10.42 4.78
C GLY A 83 -11.46 11.65 3.92
N THR A 84 -10.54 11.97 3.02
CA THR A 84 -10.64 13.12 2.11
C THR A 84 -10.34 12.70 0.67
N GLY A 85 -10.34 13.65 -0.27
CA GLY A 85 -10.07 13.39 -1.69
C GLY A 85 -11.34 13.25 -2.53
N GLN A 86 -11.18 13.03 -3.83
CA GLN A 86 -12.29 13.09 -4.78
C GLN A 86 -13.31 11.96 -4.63
N PHE A 87 -12.91 10.85 -4.00
CA PHE A 87 -13.78 9.70 -3.71
C PHE A 87 -14.41 9.74 -2.31
N ALA A 88 -14.10 10.77 -1.51
CA ALA A 88 -14.65 10.88 -0.18
C ALA A 88 -16.15 11.16 -0.18
N MET A 89 -16.81 10.74 0.90
CA MET A 89 -18.20 11.10 1.12
C MET A 89 -18.31 12.63 1.26
N ARG A 90 -19.13 13.24 0.39
CA ARG A 90 -19.34 14.70 0.40
C ARG A 90 -19.90 15.16 1.75
N GLU A 91 -19.43 16.30 2.24
CA GLU A 91 -19.90 16.90 3.51
C GLU A 91 -21.42 17.08 3.58
N ALA A 92 -22.06 17.42 2.44
CA ALA A 92 -23.53 17.51 2.37
C ALA A 92 -24.21 16.17 2.73
N ARG A 93 -23.66 15.03 2.26
CA ARG A 93 -24.18 13.69 2.58
C ARG A 93 -23.92 13.36 4.05
N ILE A 94 -22.74 13.69 4.59
CA ILE A 94 -22.44 13.52 6.02
C ILE A 94 -23.43 14.33 6.88
N GLY A 95 -23.74 15.56 6.49
CA GLY A 95 -24.73 16.41 7.14
C GLY A 95 -26.13 15.80 7.14
N VAL A 96 -26.58 15.23 6.02
CA VAL A 96 -27.86 14.51 5.93
C VAL A 96 -27.87 13.30 6.86
N LEU A 97 -26.84 12.46 6.83
CA LEU A 97 -26.72 11.28 7.71
C LEU A 97 -26.75 11.68 9.18
N ARG A 98 -26.11 12.78 9.55
CA ARG A 98 -26.12 13.32 10.91
C ARG A 98 -27.52 13.77 11.32
N ASN A 99 -28.18 14.57 10.49
CA ASN A 99 -29.52 15.11 10.78
C ASN A 99 -30.59 14.01 10.89
N GLN A 100 -30.45 12.94 10.11
CA GLN A 100 -31.35 11.78 10.17
C GLN A 100 -30.97 10.77 11.27
N GLY A 101 -29.91 11.02 12.03
CA GLY A 101 -29.42 10.10 13.06
C GLY A 101 -28.81 8.80 12.52
N LEU A 102 -28.63 8.69 11.20
CA LEU A 102 -28.07 7.51 10.52
C LEU A 102 -26.55 7.40 10.71
N LEU A 103 -25.87 8.51 10.98
CA LEU A 103 -24.42 8.51 11.19
C LEU A 103 -24.00 7.57 12.33
N LYS A 104 -24.84 7.35 13.35
CA LYS A 104 -24.61 6.42 14.47
C LYS A 104 -24.34 4.97 14.05
N ARG A 105 -24.75 4.58 12.84
CA ARG A 105 -24.53 3.25 12.26
C ARG A 105 -23.11 3.07 11.73
N TRP A 106 -22.46 4.16 11.37
CA TRP A 106 -21.12 4.15 10.79
C TRP A 106 -20.07 3.91 11.86
N VAL A 107 -19.15 2.99 11.58
CA VAL A 107 -18.04 2.66 12.45
C VAL A 107 -16.74 2.82 11.67
N VAL A 108 -15.79 3.54 12.24
CA VAL A 108 -14.43 3.69 11.73
C VAL A 108 -13.57 2.60 12.38
N TYR A 109 -12.95 1.76 11.56
CA TYR A 109 -12.02 0.72 11.96
C TYR A 109 -10.61 1.13 11.58
N HIS A 110 -9.70 1.14 12.54
CA HIS A 110 -8.28 1.43 12.31
C HIS A 110 -7.49 0.13 12.31
N LEU A 111 -6.74 -0.12 11.24
CA LEU A 111 -5.86 -1.28 11.10
C LEU A 111 -4.50 -0.97 11.70
N GLU A 112 -3.80 -2.03 12.13
CA GLU A 112 -2.41 -1.92 12.56
C GLU A 112 -1.54 -1.40 11.41
N GLN A 113 -0.74 -0.36 11.68
CA GLN A 113 0.14 0.25 10.70
C GLN A 113 1.58 -0.26 10.90
N PRO A 114 2.38 -0.39 9.83
CA PRO A 114 3.81 -0.63 9.98
C PRO A 114 4.46 0.51 10.77
N ALA A 115 5.59 0.21 11.41
CA ALA A 115 6.35 1.21 12.15
C ALA A 115 6.88 2.35 11.26
N HIS A 116 7.16 2.03 10.00
CA HIS A 116 7.71 2.96 9.03
C HIS A 116 7.15 2.70 7.62
N TYR A 117 7.04 3.77 6.84
CA TYR A 117 6.70 3.70 5.42
C TYR A 117 7.90 4.01 4.53
N ALA A 118 7.89 3.48 3.30
CA ALA A 118 8.88 3.74 2.26
C ALA A 118 9.07 5.24 1.95
N ASN A 119 8.02 6.03 2.18
CA ASN A 119 8.02 7.47 2.01
C ASN A 119 8.93 8.19 3.03
N GLU A 120 9.28 7.54 4.13
CA GLU A 120 10.16 8.08 5.17
C GLU A 120 11.63 7.83 4.81
N PRO A 121 12.50 8.86 4.80
CA PRO A 121 13.91 8.70 4.44
C PRO A 121 14.65 7.67 5.31
N ALA A 122 14.34 7.59 6.60
CA ALA A 122 14.97 6.65 7.52
C ALA A 122 14.63 5.19 7.20
N ALA A 123 13.37 4.92 6.83
CA ALA A 123 12.90 3.60 6.44
C ALA A 123 13.59 3.12 5.16
N LEU A 124 13.72 4.01 4.19
CA LEU A 124 14.45 3.75 2.95
C LEU A 124 15.92 3.44 3.23
N GLN A 125 16.57 4.27 4.04
CA GLN A 125 17.98 4.08 4.37
C GLN A 125 18.21 2.71 5.02
N GLY A 126 17.40 2.35 6.03
CA GLY A 126 17.49 1.04 6.68
C GLY A 126 17.27 -0.12 5.71
N TYR A 127 16.31 0.00 4.80
CA TYR A 127 16.05 -1.02 3.76
C TYR A 127 17.23 -1.17 2.78
N VAL A 128 17.80 -0.06 2.30
CA VAL A 128 18.95 -0.11 1.39
C VAL A 128 20.17 -0.70 2.09
N GLU A 129 20.41 -0.32 3.35
CA GLU A 129 21.51 -0.87 4.14
C GLU A 129 21.35 -2.38 4.39
N SER A 130 20.13 -2.86 4.65
CA SER A 130 19.88 -4.30 4.81
C SER A 130 20.13 -5.07 3.52
N GLU A 131 19.62 -4.57 2.38
CA GLU A 131 19.82 -5.20 1.06
C GLU A 131 21.30 -5.25 0.67
N LEU A 132 22.05 -4.17 0.88
CA LEU A 132 23.48 -4.13 0.57
C LEU A 132 24.30 -5.04 1.51
N THR A 133 23.85 -5.22 2.76
CA THR A 133 24.49 -6.15 3.69
C THR A 133 24.27 -7.60 3.26
N GLU A 134 23.08 -7.95 2.77
CA GLU A 134 22.78 -9.27 2.23
C GLU A 134 23.56 -9.53 0.93
N GLU A 135 23.63 -8.56 0.03
CA GLU A 135 24.43 -8.64 -1.20
C GLU A 135 25.90 -8.87 -0.86
N ARG A 136 26.46 -8.10 0.08
CA ARG A 136 27.85 -8.28 0.54
C ARG A 136 28.09 -9.69 1.07
N ARG A 137 27.20 -10.22 1.91
CA ARG A 137 27.29 -11.59 2.42
C ARG A 137 27.23 -12.62 1.29
N GLY A 138 26.38 -12.40 0.29
CA GLY A 138 26.28 -13.26 -0.89
C GLY A 138 27.56 -13.29 -1.70
N ILE A 139 28.16 -12.12 -1.96
CA ILE A 139 29.44 -12.02 -2.67
C ILE A 139 30.57 -12.67 -1.87
N GLU A 140 30.65 -12.43 -0.56
CA GLU A 140 31.64 -13.06 0.33
C GLU A 140 31.54 -14.59 0.29
N ALA A 141 30.32 -15.14 0.45
CA ALA A 141 30.08 -16.58 0.40
C ALA A 141 30.40 -17.19 -0.98
N ALA A 142 30.05 -16.51 -2.08
CA ALA A 142 30.40 -16.93 -3.43
C ALA A 142 31.92 -16.93 -3.67
N THR A 143 32.61 -15.92 -3.13
CA THR A 143 34.07 -15.80 -3.21
C THR A 143 34.76 -16.93 -2.45
N GLU A 144 34.30 -17.23 -1.23
CA GLU A 144 34.80 -18.34 -0.41
C GLU A 144 34.58 -19.69 -1.11
N ALA A 145 33.38 -19.94 -1.64
CA ALA A 145 33.06 -21.14 -2.40
C ALA A 145 33.95 -21.29 -3.65
N MET A 146 34.23 -20.19 -4.36
CA MET A 146 35.10 -20.20 -5.53
C MET A 146 36.56 -20.50 -5.17
N ALA A 147 37.05 -19.94 -4.05
CA ALA A 147 38.41 -20.19 -3.55
C ALA A 147 38.64 -21.67 -3.19
N HIS A 148 37.60 -22.39 -2.76
CA HIS A 148 37.65 -23.83 -2.53
C HIS A 148 37.70 -24.66 -3.83
N LEU A 149 37.18 -24.13 -4.94
CA LEU A 149 37.12 -24.82 -6.24
C LEU A 149 38.32 -24.52 -7.14
N VAL A 150 38.88 -23.30 -7.06
CA VAL A 150 39.99 -22.87 -7.91
C VAL A 150 41.06 -22.19 -7.05
N ARG A 151 42.28 -22.76 -6.99
CA ARG A 151 43.45 -22.09 -6.39
C ARG A 151 43.93 -20.97 -7.32
N VAL A 152 43.18 -19.86 -7.40
CA VAL A 152 43.64 -18.64 -8.08
C VAL A 152 44.04 -17.60 -7.04
N PRO A 153 45.34 -17.23 -6.92
CA PRO A 153 45.81 -16.32 -5.88
C PRO A 153 45.44 -14.83 -6.03
N TRP A 154 44.70 -14.42 -7.07
CA TRP A 154 44.66 -13.01 -7.50
C TRP A 154 43.33 -12.53 -8.10
N ALA A 155 42.21 -13.18 -7.80
CA ALA A 155 40.91 -12.57 -8.08
C ALA A 155 40.62 -11.50 -7.01
N GLU A 156 40.89 -10.22 -7.33
CA GLU A 156 40.38 -9.13 -6.51
C GLU A 156 38.84 -9.21 -6.51
N PRO A 157 38.20 -9.26 -5.34
CA PRO A 157 36.76 -9.30 -5.30
C PRO A 157 36.24 -7.96 -5.84
N CYS A 158 35.51 -8.01 -6.95
CA CYS A 158 34.84 -6.87 -7.57
C CYS A 158 33.64 -6.39 -6.72
N THR A 159 33.84 -6.29 -5.41
CA THR A 159 32.80 -6.10 -4.39
C THR A 159 32.31 -4.66 -4.33
N LEU A 160 33.19 -3.68 -4.58
CA LEU A 160 32.80 -2.28 -4.46
C LEU A 160 31.90 -1.86 -5.62
N ASP A 161 32.31 -2.15 -6.85
CA ASP A 161 31.52 -1.85 -8.06
C ASP A 161 30.17 -2.57 -8.04
N ALA A 162 30.15 -3.87 -7.66
CA ALA A 162 28.90 -4.63 -7.56
C ALA A 162 27.92 -4.06 -6.51
N LEU A 163 28.43 -3.60 -5.36
CA LEU A 163 27.61 -2.97 -4.33
C LEU A 163 27.12 -1.56 -4.74
N GLU A 164 27.95 -0.80 -5.47
CA GLU A 164 27.56 0.49 -6.02
C GLU A 164 26.48 0.35 -7.11
N ASP A 165 26.62 -0.62 -8.00
CA ASP A 165 25.63 -0.97 -9.01
C ASP A 165 24.31 -1.39 -8.37
N ARG A 166 24.37 -2.28 -7.37
CA ARG A 166 23.18 -2.71 -6.62
C ARG A 166 22.50 -1.54 -5.92
N ARG A 167 23.27 -0.64 -5.31
CA ARG A 167 22.72 0.57 -4.68
C ARG A 167 22.05 1.47 -5.72
N ALA A 168 22.67 1.68 -6.88
CA ALA A 168 22.12 2.48 -7.96
C ALA A 168 20.79 1.90 -8.46
N GLU A 169 20.72 0.57 -8.61
CA GLU A 169 19.52 -0.15 -8.99
C GLU A 169 18.39 0.06 -7.97
N LEU A 170 18.66 -0.18 -6.68
CA LEU A 170 17.68 0.00 -5.59
C LEU A 170 17.14 1.45 -5.56
N MET A 171 18.02 2.44 -5.74
CA MET A 171 17.62 3.83 -5.79
C MET A 171 16.80 4.17 -7.04
N ALA A 172 17.08 3.55 -8.19
CA ALA A 172 16.29 3.71 -9.40
C ALA A 172 14.87 3.12 -9.22
N GLN A 173 14.79 1.91 -8.67
CA GLN A 173 13.51 1.27 -8.33
C GLN A 173 12.71 2.13 -7.34
N TYR A 174 13.37 2.65 -6.30
CA TYR A 174 12.74 3.55 -5.33
C TYR A 174 12.18 4.80 -6.00
N ARG A 175 12.96 5.50 -6.84
CA ARG A 175 12.48 6.71 -7.53
C ARG A 175 11.25 6.44 -8.39
N ARG A 176 11.24 5.31 -9.09
CA ARG A 176 10.07 4.87 -9.88
C ARG A 176 8.85 4.65 -8.98
N ARG A 177 9.00 3.87 -7.91
CA ARG A 177 7.91 3.60 -6.96
C ARG A 177 7.41 4.85 -6.26
N LYS A 178 8.31 5.79 -5.93
CA LYS A 178 7.96 7.09 -5.39
C LYS A 178 7.11 7.89 -6.37
N ALA A 179 7.50 7.93 -7.64
CA ALA A 179 6.70 8.60 -8.68
C ALA A 179 5.31 7.97 -8.84
N GLU A 180 5.22 6.63 -8.81
CA GLU A 180 3.94 5.91 -8.82
C GLU A 180 3.07 6.29 -7.61
N ASN A 181 3.65 6.29 -6.40
CA ASN A 181 2.97 6.69 -5.16
C ASN A 181 2.45 8.13 -5.23
N ASP A 182 3.31 9.05 -5.68
CA ASP A 182 2.97 10.48 -5.79
C ASP A 182 1.87 10.71 -6.83
N ALA A 183 1.91 10.00 -7.97
CA ALA A 183 0.88 10.05 -9.01
C ALA A 183 -0.48 9.52 -8.50
N VAL A 184 -0.48 8.40 -7.77
CA VAL A 184 -1.71 7.86 -7.16
C VAL A 184 -2.28 8.85 -6.15
N ASN A 185 -1.46 9.43 -5.28
CA ASN A 185 -1.96 10.42 -4.31
C ASN A 185 -2.49 11.70 -4.97
N ALA A 186 -1.83 12.21 -6.02
CA ALA A 186 -2.34 13.35 -6.79
C ALA A 186 -3.71 13.03 -7.41
N TRP A 187 -3.87 11.82 -7.94
CA TRP A 187 -5.16 11.35 -8.44
C TRP A 187 -6.19 11.22 -7.32
N LEU A 188 -5.89 10.56 -6.20
CA LEU A 188 -6.84 10.42 -5.08
C LEU A 188 -7.27 11.77 -4.49
N ARG A 189 -6.38 12.77 -4.49
CA ARG A 189 -6.68 14.14 -4.10
C ARG A 189 -7.66 14.82 -5.07
N GLY A 190 -7.61 14.45 -6.36
CA GLY A 190 -8.37 15.06 -7.45
C GLY A 190 -7.57 16.08 -8.27
N ASP A 191 -6.25 16.16 -8.10
CA ASP A 191 -5.39 17.08 -8.85
C ASP A 191 -5.26 16.66 -10.32
N VAL A 192 -5.41 15.36 -10.59
CA VAL A 192 -5.44 14.79 -11.95
C VAL A 192 -6.72 13.98 -12.16
N PRO A 193 -7.32 14.03 -13.37
CA PRO A 193 -8.65 13.46 -13.62
C PRO A 193 -8.64 11.94 -13.83
N THR A 194 -7.52 11.36 -14.26
CA THR A 194 -7.42 9.96 -14.68
C THR A 194 -6.49 9.16 -13.77
N ALA A 195 -6.86 7.92 -13.47
CA ALA A 195 -6.03 7.00 -12.69
C ALA A 195 -4.68 6.74 -13.40
N PRO A 196 -3.54 6.69 -12.68
CA PRO A 196 -2.21 6.56 -13.29
C PRO A 196 -2.05 5.32 -14.19
N LEU A 197 -2.64 4.18 -13.82
CA LEU A 197 -2.57 2.96 -14.63
C LEU A 197 -3.34 3.08 -15.94
N LEU A 198 -4.46 3.80 -15.95
CA LEU A 198 -5.21 4.09 -17.19
C LEU A 198 -4.48 5.12 -18.06
N GLN A 199 -3.75 6.06 -17.46
CA GLN A 199 -2.89 6.98 -18.22
C GLN A 199 -1.73 6.23 -18.91
N ALA A 200 -1.11 5.28 -18.22
CA ALA A 200 -0.01 4.48 -18.76
C ALA A 200 -0.44 3.53 -19.90
N LEU A 201 -1.72 3.17 -19.98
CA LEU A 201 -2.29 2.34 -21.06
C LEU A 201 -2.79 3.17 -22.27
N ALA A 202 -2.93 4.48 -22.12
CA ALA A 202 -3.46 5.39 -23.14
C ALA A 202 -2.37 6.11 -23.95
N GLY A 203 -1.10 5.94 -23.60
CA GLY A 203 0.07 6.49 -24.31
C GLY A 203 0.89 5.38 -24.97
#